data_AF-A0A959HCC4-F1
#
_entry.id   AF-A0A959HCC4-F1
#
_cell.length_a   1.000
_cell.length_b   1.000
_cell.length_c   1.000
_cell.angle_alpha   90.00
_cell.angle_beta   90.00
_cell.angle_gamma   90.00
#
_symmetry.space_group_name_H-M   'P 1'
#
loop_
_entity.id
_entity.type
_entity.pdbx_description
1 polymer ?
#
loop_
_entity_poly.entity_id
_entity_poly.type
_entity_poly.pdbx_seq_one_letter_code
_entity_poly.pdbx_strand_id
1 'polypeptide(L)'
;MADLSFLKKFTRGDEAKMKRYIRIYLQMAPDIFTRMQANLVEEDWASLAINAHSLKPQADYMGIIALKETLEKIENEVKEGKTDELPRLFERAHQLHREAEAFLDAQVKQL
;
A
#
# COMPACT_ATOMS: atom_id res chain seq x y z
N MET A 1 2.31 -12.46 2.47
CA MET A 1 3.68 -11.92 2.33
C MET A 1 3.88 -11.50 0.87
N ALA A 2 4.74 -10.52 0.59
CA ALA A 2 4.91 -9.92 -0.74
C ALA A 2 5.62 -10.84 -1.75
N ASP A 3 5.23 -10.79 -3.03
CA ASP A 3 5.89 -11.49 -4.14
C ASP A 3 6.54 -10.52 -5.14
N LEU A 4 7.87 -10.41 -5.09
CA LEU A 4 8.63 -9.51 -5.95
C LEU A 4 8.85 -10.02 -7.38
N SER A 5 8.22 -11.13 -7.79
CA SER A 5 8.36 -11.69 -9.14
C SER A 5 7.97 -10.71 -10.23
N PHE A 6 6.88 -9.96 -10.03
CA PHE A 6 6.48 -8.90 -10.95
C PHE A 6 7.55 -7.81 -11.06
N LEU A 7 8.01 -7.29 -9.92
CA LEU A 7 9.03 -6.26 -9.87
C LEU A 7 10.32 -6.71 -10.57
N LYS A 8 10.78 -7.94 -10.28
CA LYS A 8 11.97 -8.53 -10.90
C LYS A 8 11.83 -8.65 -12.41
N LYS A 9 10.65 -9.07 -12.91
CA LYS A 9 10.38 -9.12 -14.36
C LYS A 9 10.36 -7.72 -14.96
N PHE A 10 9.72 -6.77 -14.30
CA PHE A 10 9.60 -5.37 -14.73
C PHE A 10 10.96 -4.67 -14.82
N THR A 11 11.86 -4.91 -13.87
CA THR A 11 13.23 -4.38 -13.88
C THR A 11 14.19 -5.22 -14.72
N ARG A 12 13.74 -6.31 -15.33
CA ARG A 12 14.56 -7.29 -16.07
C ARG A 12 15.69 -7.89 -15.21
N GLY A 13 15.43 -8.07 -13.91
CA GLY A 13 16.40 -8.58 -12.94
C GLY A 13 17.45 -7.57 -12.49
N ASP A 14 17.34 -6.30 -12.89
CA ASP A 14 18.26 -5.25 -12.45
C ASP A 14 18.01 -4.89 -10.97
N GLU A 15 18.92 -5.35 -10.10
CA GLU A 15 18.83 -5.19 -8.65
C GLU A 15 18.89 -3.72 -8.21
N ALA A 16 19.65 -2.87 -8.91
CA ALA A 16 19.71 -1.44 -8.62
C ALA A 16 18.35 -0.76 -8.89
N LYS A 17 17.69 -1.14 -9.98
CA LYS A 17 16.31 -0.69 -10.26
C LYS A 17 15.32 -1.25 -9.24
N MET A 18 15.44 -2.52 -8.87
CA MET A 18 14.56 -3.12 -7.84
C MET A 18 14.66 -2.36 -6.52
N LYS A 19 15.90 -2.14 -6.01
CA LYS A 19 16.16 -1.33 -4.81
C LYS A 19 15.53 0.05 -4.90
N ARG A 20 15.68 0.72 -6.04
CA ARG A 20 15.10 2.06 -6.24
C ARG A 20 13.58 2.05 -6.10
N TYR A 21 12.88 1.12 -6.76
CA TYR A 21 11.42 1.04 -6.66
C TYR A 21 10.94 0.66 -5.26
N ILE A 22 11.62 -0.28 -4.60
CA ILE A 22 11.31 -0.64 -3.21
C ILE A 22 11.48 0.58 -2.28
N ARG A 23 12.58 1.33 -2.43
CA ARG A 23 12.80 2.55 -1.63
C ARG A 23 11.76 3.64 -1.87
N ILE A 24 11.28 3.80 -3.10
CA ILE A 24 10.19 4.73 -3.40
C ILE A 24 8.93 4.36 -2.63
N TYR A 25 8.55 3.07 -2.62
CA TYR A 25 7.42 2.60 -1.83
C TYR A 25 7.62 2.85 -0.33
N LEU A 26 8.78 2.46 0.21
CA LEU A 26 9.13 2.63 1.63
C LEU A 26 9.12 4.11 2.07
N GLN A 27 9.50 5.02 1.18
CA GLN A 27 9.48 6.46 1.47
C GLN A 27 8.07 7.06 1.39
N MET A 28 7.25 6.63 0.44
CA MET A 28 5.95 7.27 0.16
C MET A 28 4.81 6.69 0.99
N ALA A 29 4.79 5.37 1.21
CA ALA A 29 3.64 4.71 1.80
C ALA A 29 3.31 5.18 3.24
N PRO A 30 4.28 5.39 4.15
CA PRO A 30 3.99 5.83 5.51
C PRO A 30 3.27 7.19 5.57
N ASP A 31 3.68 8.15 4.75
CA ASP A 31 3.04 9.47 4.67
C ASP A 31 1.61 9.36 4.17
N ILE A 32 1.34 8.47 3.20
CA ILE A 32 -0.01 8.26 2.68
C ILE A 32 -0.89 7.59 3.74
N PHE A 33 -0.38 6.61 4.49
CA PHE A 33 -1.11 6.00 5.60
C PHE A 33 -1.45 7.01 6.70
N THR A 34 -0.54 7.94 6.99
CA THR A 34 -0.79 9.05 7.93
C THR A 34 -1.95 9.93 7.45
N ARG A 35 -1.99 10.27 6.16
CA ARG A 35 -3.12 11.03 5.56
C ARG A 35 -4.42 10.25 5.59
N MET A 36 -4.39 8.95 5.26
CA MET A 36 -5.58 8.09 5.33
C MET A 36 -6.14 8.03 6.75
N GLN A 37 -5.29 8.00 7.77
CA GLN A 37 -5.72 8.06 9.17
C GLN A 37 -6.43 9.39 9.48
N ALA A 38 -5.86 10.52 9.05
CA ALA A 38 -6.49 11.83 9.23
C ALA A 38 -7.85 11.91 8.53
N ASN A 39 -7.95 11.42 7.29
CA ASN A 39 -9.20 11.39 6.53
C ASN A 39 -10.29 10.57 7.24
N LEU A 40 -9.94 9.49 7.94
CA LEU A 40 -10.90 8.73 8.75
C LEU A 40 -11.44 9.52 9.93
N VAL A 41 -10.56 10.26 10.63
CA VAL A 41 -10.93 11.08 11.79
C VAL A 41 -11.78 12.28 11.38
N GLU A 42 -11.47 12.87 10.21
CA GLU A 42 -12.18 14.03 9.65
C GLU A 42 -13.40 13.64 8.82
N GLU A 43 -13.67 12.35 8.65
CA GLU A 43 -14.73 11.81 7.78
C GLU A 43 -14.62 12.27 6.31
N ASP A 44 -13.41 12.59 5.86
CA ASP A 44 -13.11 12.93 4.46
C ASP A 44 -12.96 11.65 3.60
N TRP A 45 -14.10 11.03 3.30
CA TRP A 45 -14.17 9.80 2.53
C TRP A 45 -13.61 9.95 1.11
N ALA A 46 -13.78 11.13 0.50
CA ALA A 46 -13.27 11.39 -0.83
C ALA A 46 -11.74 11.34 -0.84
N SER A 47 -11.09 12.04 0.10
CA SER A 47 -9.64 11.99 0.26
C SER A 47 -9.15 10.61 0.70
N LEU A 48 -9.91 9.88 1.53
CA LEU A 48 -9.58 8.50 1.89
C LEU A 48 -9.48 7.60 0.65
N ALA A 49 -10.49 7.64 -0.22
CA ALA A 49 -10.50 6.88 -1.47
C ALA A 49 -9.36 7.28 -2.41
N ILE A 50 -9.07 8.58 -2.56
CA ILE A 50 -7.95 9.07 -3.38
C ILE A 50 -6.61 8.54 -2.87
N ASN A 51 -6.38 8.58 -1.56
CA ASN A 51 -5.14 8.09 -0.97
C ASN A 51 -5.04 6.54 -1.11
N ALA A 52 -6.13 5.81 -0.88
CA ALA A 52 -6.17 4.36 -1.10
C ALA A 52 -5.85 3.98 -2.56
N HIS A 53 -6.46 4.71 -3.51
CA HIS A 53 -6.21 4.56 -4.94
C HIS A 53 -4.72 4.73 -5.28
N SER A 54 -4.09 5.75 -4.71
CA SER A 54 -2.68 6.07 -4.98
C SER A 54 -1.70 5.01 -4.47
N LEU A 55 -2.06 4.28 -3.40
CA LEU A 55 -1.25 3.20 -2.83
C LEU A 55 -1.45 1.88 -3.58
N LYS A 56 -2.65 1.63 -4.11
CA LYS A 56 -3.00 0.37 -4.79
C LYS A 56 -1.99 -0.07 -5.86
N PRO A 57 -1.58 0.76 -6.84
CA PRO A 57 -0.59 0.34 -7.82
C PRO A 57 0.78 0.10 -7.19
N GLN A 58 1.16 0.84 -6.14
CA GLN A 58 2.44 0.65 -5.46
C GLN A 58 2.48 -0.69 -4.73
N ALA A 59 1.38 -1.05 -4.05
CA ALA A 59 1.22 -2.38 -3.44
C ALA A 59 1.28 -3.49 -4.49
N ASP A 60 0.66 -3.29 -5.67
CA ASP A 60 0.69 -4.23 -6.78
C ASP A 60 2.12 -4.40 -7.36
N TYR A 61 2.86 -3.30 -7.54
CA TYR A 61 4.26 -3.33 -7.98
C TYR A 61 5.14 -4.16 -7.04
N MET A 62 4.91 -4.06 -5.73
CA MET A 62 5.63 -4.82 -4.71
C MET A 62 5.05 -6.23 -4.50
N GLY A 63 3.97 -6.61 -5.21
CA GLY A 63 3.32 -7.91 -5.07
C GLY A 63 2.65 -8.14 -3.71
N ILE A 64 2.21 -7.08 -3.04
CA ILE A 64 1.51 -7.14 -1.76
C ILE A 64 0.01 -7.26 -2.02
N ILE A 65 -0.42 -8.41 -2.57
CA ILE A 65 -1.79 -8.60 -3.09
C ILE A 65 -2.86 -8.31 -2.04
N ALA A 66 -2.70 -8.82 -0.82
CA ALA A 66 -3.67 -8.57 0.25
C ALA A 66 -3.82 -7.07 0.60
N LEU A 67 -2.74 -6.28 0.49
CA LEU A 67 -2.80 -4.84 0.72
C LEU A 67 -3.55 -4.16 -0.43
N LYS A 68 -3.21 -4.50 -1.68
CA LYS A 68 -3.92 -4.01 -2.87
C LYS A 68 -5.43 -4.25 -2.77
N GLU A 69 -5.84 -5.48 -2.45
CA GLU A 69 -7.25 -5.86 -2.32
C GLU A 69 -7.94 -5.12 -1.17
N THR A 70 -7.24 -4.89 -0.05
CA THR A 70 -7.80 -4.13 1.08
C THR A 70 -8.00 -2.66 0.72
N LEU A 71 -7.05 -2.05 0.01
CA LEU A 71 -7.15 -0.67 -0.49
C LEU A 71 -8.27 -0.52 -1.52
N GLU A 72 -8.42 -1.47 -2.43
CA GLU A 72 -9.52 -1.52 -3.39
C GLU A 72 -10.87 -1.66 -2.68
N LYS A 73 -10.94 -2.45 -1.61
CA LYS A 73 -12.14 -2.55 -0.79
C LYS A 73 -12.49 -1.23 -0.12
N ILE A 74 -11.51 -0.49 0.42
CA ILE A 74 -11.74 0.87 0.98
C ILE A 74 -12.37 1.78 -0.09
N GLU A 75 -11.84 1.80 -1.31
CA GLU A 75 -12.42 2.61 -2.40
C GLU A 75 -13.87 2.22 -2.70
N ASN A 76 -14.17 0.92 -2.74
CA ASN A 76 -15.52 0.42 -3.03
C ASN A 76 -16.51 0.75 -1.92
N GLU A 77 -16.14 0.57 -0.65
CA GLU A 77 -17.02 0.89 0.48
C GLU A 77 -17.31 2.40 0.55
N VAL A 78 -16.30 3.26 0.28
CA VAL A 78 -16.53 4.72 0.13
C VAL A 78 -17.53 5.01 -0.99
N LYS A 79 -17.35 4.38 -2.16
CA LYS A 79 -18.24 4.58 -3.31
C LYS A 79 -19.67 4.12 -3.04
N GLU A 80 -19.84 3.08 -2.23
CA GLU A 80 -21.15 2.54 -1.82
C GLU A 80 -21.75 3.27 -0.62
N GLY A 81 -21.04 4.24 -0.03
CA GLY A 81 -21.49 4.99 1.15
C GLY A 81 -21.49 4.15 2.44
N LYS A 82 -20.74 3.05 2.47
CA LYS A 82 -20.64 2.13 3.60
C LYS A 82 -19.45 2.50 4.49
N THR A 83 -19.65 3.46 5.37
CA THR A 83 -18.54 4.04 6.15
C THR A 83 -18.20 3.24 7.41
N ASP A 84 -19.12 2.42 7.92
CA ASP A 84 -18.98 1.72 9.20
C ASP A 84 -17.78 0.75 9.26
N GLU A 85 -17.42 0.13 8.12
CA GLU A 85 -16.31 -0.82 8.04
C GLU A 85 -14.96 -0.16 7.69
N LEU A 86 -14.94 1.12 7.33
CA LEU A 86 -13.73 1.81 6.87
C LEU A 86 -12.61 1.84 7.92
N PRO A 87 -12.87 2.10 9.23
CA PRO A 87 -11.81 2.07 10.24
C PRO A 87 -11.14 0.69 10.33
N ARG A 88 -11.93 -0.39 10.29
CA ARG A 88 -11.43 -1.76 10.34
C ARG A 88 -10.61 -2.12 9.10
N LEU A 89 -11.07 -1.71 7.92
CA LEU A 89 -10.35 -1.93 6.67
C LEU A 89 -9.03 -1.16 6.64
N PHE A 90 -9.02 0.07 7.16
CA PHE A 90 -7.79 0.85 7.31
C PHE A 90 -6.80 0.19 8.27
N GLU A 91 -7.25 -0.24 9.46
CA GLU A 91 -6.37 -0.96 10.40
C GLU A 91 -5.74 -2.19 9.75
N ARG A 92 -6.54 -2.94 8.97
CA ARG A 92 -6.04 -4.09 8.21
C ARG A 92 -5.01 -3.68 7.16
N ALA A 93 -5.28 -2.64 6.37
CA ALA A 93 -4.35 -2.12 5.37
C ALA A 93 -3.04 -1.65 6.02
N HIS A 94 -3.14 -0.95 7.15
CA HIS A 94 -1.99 -0.43 7.87
C HIS A 94 -1.14 -1.56 8.47
N GLN A 95 -1.76 -2.60 9.02
CA GLN A 95 -1.05 -3.80 9.47
C GLN A 95 -0.28 -4.47 8.31
N LEU A 96 -0.96 -4.70 7.18
CA LEU A 96 -0.36 -5.30 5.99
C LEU A 96 0.81 -4.47 5.46
N HIS A 97 0.70 -3.14 5.50
CA HIS A 97 1.79 -2.23 5.16
C HIS A 97 2.99 -2.40 6.10
N ARG A 98 2.80 -2.43 7.42
CA ARG A 98 3.93 -2.62 8.35
C ARG A 98 4.63 -3.97 8.17
N GLU A 99 3.87 -5.03 7.91
CA GLU A 99 4.43 -6.35 7.60
C GLU A 99 5.24 -6.31 6.29
N ALA A 100 4.71 -5.63 5.27
CA ALA A 100 5.39 -5.46 3.99
C ALA A 100 6.63 -4.57 4.09
N GLU A 101 6.58 -3.48 4.86
CA GLU A 101 7.69 -2.57 5.10
C GLU A 101 8.89 -3.33 5.70
N ALA A 102 8.66 -4.09 6.78
CA ALA A 102 9.70 -4.90 7.42
C ALA A 102 10.30 -5.94 6.44
N PHE A 103 9.47 -6.59 5.63
CA PHE A 103 9.92 -7.52 4.61
C PHE A 103 10.78 -6.82 3.54
N LEU A 104 10.31 -5.71 3.00
CA LEU A 104 10.95 -4.96 1.92
C LEU A 104 12.28 -4.33 2.37
N ASP A 105 12.34 -3.83 3.60
CA ASP A 105 13.59 -3.34 4.22
C ASP A 105 14.65 -4.44 4.32
N ALA A 106 14.25 -5.66 4.68
CA ALA A 106 15.15 -6.80 4.68
C ALA A 106 15.63 -7.15 3.25
N GLN A 107 14.74 -7.10 2.26
CA GLN A 107 15.09 -7.36 0.85
C GLN A 107 16.08 -6.33 0.30
N VAL A 108 15.93 -5.04 0.62
CA VAL A 108 16.85 -3.98 0.16
C VAL A 108 18.27 -4.20 0.67
N LYS A 109 18.46 -4.83 1.83
CA LYS A 109 19.78 -5.15 2.40
C LYS A 109 20.43 -6.39 1.76
N GLN A 110 19.64 -7.23 1.08
CA GLN A 110 20.10 -8.48 0.46
C GLN A 110 20.40 -8.34 -1.04
N LEU A 111 19.66 -7.45 -1.72
CA LEU A 111 20.01 -6.97 -3.06
C LEU A 111 21.29 -6.13 -3.00
#